data_AF-A0A224VKC4-F1
#
_entry.id   AF-A0A224VKC4-F1
#
_cell.length_a   1.000
_cell.length_b   1.000
_cell.length_c   1.000
_cell.angle_alpha   90.00
_cell.angle_beta   90.00
_cell.angle_gamma   90.00
#
_symmetry.space_group_name_H-M   'P 1'
#
loop_
_entity.id
_entity.type
_entity.pdbx_description
1 polymer ?
#
loop_
_entity_poly.entity_id
_entity_poly.type
_entity_poly.pdbx_seq_one_letter_code
_entity_poly.pdbx_strand_id
1 'polypeptide(L)'
;MLKRIGKYYSHLCFGLASLMAGTYVFFHLNYLDSPEVTPPPPPGFAEHVLFGVADDWWFAGLLVVGGIVLLSGVLLDSITLRNAGMIIIAPLFGYLAFGFMIRGVFDIRFNLTWVFASLAVALLIGTAMRGGKHNGC
;
A
#
# COMPACT_ATOMS: atom_id res chain seq x y z
N MET A 1 -9.84 -14.74 20.47
CA MET A 1 -8.88 -13.91 19.71
C MET A 1 -8.43 -14.59 18.41
N LEU A 2 -7.84 -15.80 18.43
CA LEU A 2 -7.39 -16.50 17.22
C LEU A 2 -8.47 -16.71 16.14
N LYS A 3 -9.69 -17.12 16.51
CA LYS A 3 -10.82 -17.26 15.56
C LYS A 3 -11.18 -15.94 14.86
N ARG A 4 -11.04 -14.80 15.53
CA ARG A 4 -11.31 -13.46 14.97
C ARG A 4 -10.20 -13.04 14.00
N ILE A 5 -8.95 -13.27 14.38
CA ILE A 5 -7.78 -13.03 13.52
C ILE A 5 -7.87 -13.87 12.24
N GLY A 6 -8.24 -15.16 12.35
CA GLY A 6 -8.44 -16.03 11.18
C GLY A 6 -9.57 -15.55 10.27
N LYS A 7 -10.68 -15.07 10.83
CA LYS A 7 -11.83 -14.55 10.06
C LYS A 7 -11.48 -13.27 9.28
N TYR A 8 -10.67 -12.38 9.86
CA TYR A 8 -10.28 -11.10 9.26
C TYR A 8 -8.81 -11.07 8.83
N TYR A 9 -8.24 -12.23 8.51
CA TYR A 9 -6.81 -12.41 8.23
C TYR A 9 -6.29 -11.43 7.17
N SER A 10 -7.03 -11.24 6.07
CA SER A 10 -6.66 -10.30 5.03
C SER A 10 -6.57 -8.85 5.53
N HIS A 11 -7.52 -8.40 6.35
CA HIS A 11 -7.53 -7.03 6.90
C HIS A 11 -6.36 -6.83 7.88
N LEU A 12 -6.02 -7.87 8.64
CA LEU A 12 -4.85 -7.86 9.52
C LEU A 12 -3.55 -7.74 8.71
N CYS A 13 -3.40 -8.53 7.65
CA CYS A 13 -2.26 -8.43 6.74
C CYS A 13 -2.14 -7.05 6.10
N PHE A 14 -3.25 -6.46 5.62
CA PHE A 14 -3.25 -5.10 5.06
C PHE A 14 -2.84 -4.04 6.09
N GLY A 15 -3.35 -4.16 7.32
CA GLY A 15 -3.00 -3.22 8.38
C GLY A 15 -1.52 -3.30 8.77
N LEU A 16 -0.98 -4.53 8.89
CA LEU A 16 0.45 -4.74 9.15
C LEU A 16 1.33 -4.27 7.99
N ALA A 17 0.96 -4.58 6.75
CA ALA A 17 1.70 -4.12 5.57
C ALA A 17 1.72 -2.59 5.47
N SER A 18 0.58 -1.93 5.75
CA SER A 18 0.48 -0.47 5.77
C SER A 18 1.34 0.15 6.87
N LEU A 19 1.38 -0.46 8.06
CA LEU A 19 2.27 -0.04 9.15
C LEU A 19 3.74 -0.17 8.77
N MET A 20 4.14 -1.32 8.22
CA MET A 20 5.53 -1.56 7.80
C MET A 20 5.94 -0.59 6.69
N ALA A 21 5.12 -0.44 5.65
CA ALA A 21 5.39 0.46 4.54
C ALA A 21 5.43 1.93 4.99
N GLY A 22 4.42 2.38 5.72
CA GLY A 22 4.35 3.76 6.23
C GLY A 22 5.52 4.09 7.15
N THR A 23 5.87 3.19 8.08
CA THR A 23 7.02 3.37 8.98
C THR A 23 8.33 3.41 8.21
N TYR A 24 8.49 2.53 7.22
CA TYR A 24 9.69 2.51 6.37
C TYR A 24 9.88 3.83 5.63
N VAL A 25 8.83 4.33 4.95
CA VAL A 25 8.88 5.63 4.24
C VAL A 25 9.15 6.78 5.22
N PHE A 26 8.52 6.76 6.40
CA PHE A 26 8.73 7.82 7.41
C PHE A 26 10.19 7.94 7.88
N PHE A 27 10.93 6.82 7.95
CA PHE A 27 12.34 6.82 8.30
C PHE A 27 13.29 6.99 7.10
N HIS A 28 12.78 6.90 5.88
CA HIS A 28 13.57 6.93 4.64
C HIS A 28 12.97 7.95 3.66
N LEU A 29 12.64 9.15 4.15
CA LEU A 29 12.13 10.24 3.31
C LEU A 29 13.15 10.60 2.22
N ASN A 30 12.67 10.82 1.00
CA ASN A 30 13.46 11.09 -0.22
C ASN A 30 14.41 9.95 -0.62
N TYR A 31 14.20 8.72 -0.14
CA TYR A 31 15.02 7.57 -0.51
C TYR A 31 14.93 7.24 -2.01
N LEU A 32 13.82 7.57 -2.66
CA LEU A 32 13.66 7.36 -4.11
C LEU A 32 14.42 8.39 -4.96
N ASP A 33 14.87 9.50 -4.37
CA ASP A 33 15.72 10.50 -5.03
C ASP A 33 17.23 10.18 -4.88
N SER A 34 17.58 9.17 -4.07
CA SER A 34 18.98 8.81 -3.85
C SER A 34 19.56 7.99 -5.03
N PRO A 35 20.68 8.41 -5.64
CA PRO A 35 21.28 7.75 -6.80
C PRO A 35 21.84 6.35 -6.49
N GLU A 36 21.99 5.99 -5.21
CA GLU A 36 22.36 4.65 -4.76
C GLU A 36 21.20 3.64 -4.92
N VAL A 37 19.97 4.14 -4.94
CA VAL A 37 18.73 3.38 -5.02
C VAL A 37 18.15 3.45 -6.42
N THR A 38 18.25 4.62 -7.05
CA THR A 38 17.74 4.91 -8.37
C THR A 38 18.92 5.15 -9.32
N PRO A 39 19.45 4.08 -9.96
CA PRO A 39 20.62 4.21 -10.82
C PRO A 39 20.29 5.10 -12.04
N PRO A 40 21.26 5.88 -12.53
CA PRO A 40 21.03 6.82 -13.63
C PRO A 40 20.55 6.10 -14.91
N PRO A 41 19.73 6.77 -15.75
CA PRO A 41 19.49 8.22 -15.82
C PRO A 41 18.50 8.78 -14.78
N PRO A 42 18.58 10.08 -14.46
CA PRO A 42 17.69 10.71 -13.48
C PRO A 42 16.22 10.58 -13.90
N PRO A 43 15.30 10.38 -12.93
CA PRO A 43 13.89 10.22 -13.22
C PRO A 43 13.32 11.42 -13.99
N GLY A 44 12.42 11.14 -14.94
CA GLY A 44 11.75 12.19 -15.69
C GLY A 44 10.90 13.09 -14.79
N PHE A 45 10.54 14.30 -15.25
CA PHE A 45 9.70 15.23 -14.46
C PHE A 45 8.42 14.59 -13.90
N ALA A 46 7.78 13.71 -14.68
CA ALA A 46 6.58 12.99 -14.24
C ALA A 46 6.87 11.97 -13.11
N GLU A 47 8.04 11.32 -13.14
CA GLU A 47 8.45 10.36 -12.11
C GLU A 47 8.83 11.08 -10.82
N HIS A 48 9.54 12.20 -10.90
CA HIS A 48 9.87 13.02 -9.72
C HIS A 48 8.63 13.52 -9.00
N VAL A 49 7.60 13.98 -9.73
CA VAL A 49 6.34 14.42 -9.10
C VAL A 49 5.59 13.24 -8.48
N LEU A 50 5.53 12.09 -9.15
CA LEU A 50 4.84 10.92 -8.61
C LEU A 50 5.52 10.33 -7.38
N PHE A 51 6.84 10.20 -7.42
CA PHE A 51 7.61 9.64 -6.32
C PHE A 51 7.78 10.64 -5.19
N GLY A 52 7.88 11.93 -5.47
CA GLY A 52 7.90 12.96 -4.43
C GLY A 52 6.64 12.98 -3.56
N VAL A 53 5.47 12.65 -4.13
CA VAL A 53 4.21 12.49 -3.37
C VAL A 53 4.22 11.21 -2.52
N ALA A 54 4.79 10.12 -3.04
CA ALA A 54 4.87 8.84 -2.33
C ALA A 54 5.94 8.80 -1.23
N ASP A 55 6.98 9.61 -1.35
CA ASP A 55 8.13 9.70 -0.46
C ASP A 55 7.97 10.82 0.60
N ASP A 56 6.74 11.33 0.72
CA ASP A 56 6.42 12.48 1.55
C ASP A 56 5.88 12.04 2.93
N TRP A 57 6.16 12.85 3.94
CA TRP A 57 5.82 12.54 5.33
C TRP A 57 4.32 12.39 5.57
N TRP A 58 3.48 13.13 4.83
CA TRP A 58 2.02 13.05 4.93
C TRP A 58 1.50 11.73 4.33
N PHE A 59 2.11 11.25 3.25
CA PHE A 59 1.74 9.98 2.62
C PHE A 59 2.08 8.80 3.53
N ALA A 60 3.28 8.82 4.10
CA ALA A 60 3.71 7.89 5.14
C ALA A 60 2.78 7.94 6.37
N GLY A 61 2.42 9.14 6.81
CA GLY A 61 1.49 9.34 7.93
C GLY A 61 0.11 8.72 7.69
N LEU A 62 -0.45 8.88 6.49
CA LEU A 62 -1.73 8.27 6.13
C LEU A 62 -1.67 6.74 6.08
N LEU A 63 -0.55 6.15 5.61
CA LEU A 63 -0.34 4.70 5.65
C LEU A 63 -0.28 4.18 7.09
N VAL A 64 0.44 4.87 7.98
CA VAL A 64 0.54 4.47 9.38
C VAL A 64 -0.82 4.60 10.08
N VAL A 65 -1.49 5.74 9.96
CA VAL A 65 -2.80 5.99 10.58
C VAL A 65 -3.85 5.01 10.04
N GLY A 66 -3.91 4.82 8.73
CA GLY A 66 -4.80 3.84 8.09
C GLY A 66 -4.56 2.43 8.62
N GLY A 67 -3.28 2.03 8.75
CA GLY A 67 -2.88 0.74 9.31
C GLY A 67 -3.34 0.53 10.75
N ILE A 68 -3.15 1.53 11.62
CA ILE A 68 -3.61 1.50 13.01
C ILE A 68 -5.14 1.40 13.09
N VAL A 69 -5.87 2.18 12.29
CA VAL A 69 -7.34 2.19 12.25
C VAL A 69 -7.86 0.82 11.81
N LEU A 70 -7.27 0.23 10.76
CA LEU A 70 -7.65 -1.08 10.25
C LEU A 70 -7.38 -2.19 11.29
N LEU A 71 -6.20 -2.19 11.92
CA LEU A 71 -5.84 -3.17 12.96
C LEU A 71 -6.72 -3.04 14.19
N SER A 72 -7.02 -1.82 14.62
CA SER A 72 -7.96 -1.56 15.72
C SER A 72 -9.35 -2.12 15.38
N GLY A 73 -9.81 -1.96 14.13
CA GLY A 73 -11.06 -2.57 13.65
C GLY A 73 -11.05 -4.09 13.67
N VAL A 74 -9.91 -4.74 13.38
CA VAL A 74 -9.76 -6.20 13.47
C VAL A 74 -9.78 -6.66 14.94
N LEU A 75 -9.09 -5.97 15.84
CA LEU A 75 -9.02 -6.32 17.25
C LEU A 75 -10.38 -6.14 17.95
N LEU A 76 -11.05 -5.02 17.68
CA LEU A 76 -12.34 -4.65 18.26
C LEU A 76 -13.55 -5.27 17.54
N ASP A 77 -13.34 -5.99 16.43
CA ASP A 77 -14.40 -6.53 15.56
C ASP A 77 -15.33 -5.48 14.93
N SER A 78 -14.89 -4.22 14.87
CA SER A 78 -15.70 -3.12 14.35
C SER A 78 -15.64 -3.09 12.83
N ILE A 79 -16.81 -3.25 12.19
CA ILE A 79 -16.92 -3.13 10.73
C ILE A 79 -16.63 -1.70 10.25
N THR A 80 -17.03 -0.70 11.03
CA THR A 80 -16.82 0.71 10.70
C THR A 80 -15.34 1.06 10.63
N LEU A 81 -14.55 0.63 11.62
CA LEU A 81 -13.11 0.87 11.65
C LEU A 81 -12.38 0.10 10.55
N ARG A 82 -12.79 -1.14 10.27
CA ARG A 82 -12.22 -1.91 9.15
C ARG A 82 -12.49 -1.24 7.80
N ASN A 83 -13.71 -0.78 7.56
CA ASN A 83 -14.06 -0.10 6.32
C ASN A 83 -13.35 1.24 6.19
N ALA A 84 -13.30 2.04 7.26
CA ALA A 84 -12.58 3.32 7.28
C ALA A 84 -11.09 3.12 6.98
N GLY A 85 -10.45 2.14 7.62
CA GLY A 85 -9.06 1.78 7.35
C GLY A 85 -8.84 1.37 5.89
N MET A 86 -9.71 0.52 5.33
CA MET A 86 -9.63 0.11 3.93
C MET A 86 -9.83 1.27 2.94
N ILE A 87 -10.75 2.20 3.23
CA ILE A 87 -10.99 3.38 2.39
C ILE A 87 -9.76 4.29 2.35
N ILE A 88 -8.99 4.36 3.44
CA ILE A 88 -7.73 5.12 3.50
C ILE A 88 -6.60 4.36 2.79
N ILE A 89 -6.43 3.07 3.10
CA ILE A 89 -5.29 2.27 2.64
C ILE A 89 -5.37 1.95 1.14
N ALA A 90 -6.55 1.58 0.63
CA ALA A 90 -6.72 1.14 -0.75
C ALA A 90 -6.25 2.15 -1.81
N PRO A 91 -6.62 3.45 -1.76
CA PRO A 91 -6.13 4.43 -2.73
C PRO A 91 -4.62 4.69 -2.58
N LEU A 92 -4.05 4.60 -1.38
CA LEU A 92 -2.60 4.78 -1.17
C LEU A 92 -1.79 3.65 -1.80
N PHE A 93 -2.20 2.40 -1.59
CA PHE A 93 -1.57 1.26 -2.29
C PHE A 93 -1.83 1.29 -3.80
N GLY A 94 -3.00 1.76 -4.24
CA GLY A 94 -3.28 2.01 -5.65
C GLY A 94 -2.34 3.04 -6.26
N TYR A 95 -2.07 4.13 -5.54
CA TYR A 95 -1.13 5.17 -5.94
C TYR A 95 0.30 4.64 -6.04
N LEU A 96 0.76 3.89 -5.03
CA LEU A 96 2.07 3.22 -5.06
C LEU A 96 2.19 2.26 -6.25
N ALA A 97 1.18 1.41 -6.46
CA ALA A 97 1.17 0.47 -7.57
C ALA A 97 1.21 1.20 -8.92
N PHE A 98 0.50 2.32 -9.05
CA PHE A 98 0.51 3.15 -10.25
C PHE A 98 1.89 3.80 -10.49
N GLY A 99 2.51 4.37 -9.46
CA GLY A 99 3.84 4.95 -9.57
C GLY A 99 4.90 3.92 -9.95
N PHE A 100 4.86 2.76 -9.32
CA PHE A 100 5.72 1.65 -9.67
C PHE A 100 5.45 1.06 -11.05
N MET A 101 4.20 1.07 -11.53
CA MET A 101 3.86 0.67 -12.90
C MET A 101 4.43 1.63 -13.94
N ILE A 102 4.31 2.95 -13.72
CA ILE A 102 4.92 3.97 -14.58
C ILE A 102 6.44 3.73 -14.67
N ARG A 103 7.11 3.60 -13.52
CA ARG A 103 8.54 3.35 -13.48
C ARG A 103 8.92 2.03 -14.14
N GLY A 104 8.11 0.98 -13.99
CA GLY A 104 8.35 -0.28 -14.69
C GLY A 104 8.32 -0.13 -16.22
N VAL A 105 7.43 0.73 -16.74
CA VAL A 105 7.34 1.02 -18.19
C VAL A 105 8.53 1.84 -18.69
N PHE A 106 9.05 2.76 -17.89
CA PHE A 106 10.13 3.67 -18.28
C PHE A 106 11.54 3.18 -17.91
N ASP A 107 11.69 2.24 -16.97
CA ASP A 107 12.97 1.74 -16.47
C ASP A 107 13.08 0.21 -16.58
N ILE A 108 13.73 -0.26 -17.66
CA ILE A 108 13.95 -1.69 -18.00
C ILE A 108 14.77 -2.44 -16.93
N ARG A 109 15.47 -1.74 -16.03
CA ARG A 109 16.37 -2.35 -15.03
C ARG A 109 15.68 -2.67 -13.70
N PHE A 110 14.49 -2.13 -13.47
CA PHE A 110 13.82 -2.20 -12.16
C PHE A 110 12.90 -3.44 -12.06
N ASN A 111 13.51 -4.63 -12.04
CA ASN A 111 12.85 -5.92 -12.22
C ASN A 111 12.04 -6.43 -10.99
N LEU A 112 12.40 -6.01 -9.77
CA LEU A 112 11.66 -6.41 -8.55
C LEU A 112 10.30 -5.71 -8.41
N THR A 113 10.20 -4.51 -8.98
CA THR A 113 9.02 -3.66 -8.87
C THR A 113 7.85 -4.19 -9.69
N TRP A 114 8.12 -4.83 -10.82
CA TRP A 114 7.11 -5.56 -11.59
C TRP A 114 6.49 -6.70 -10.78
N VAL A 115 7.29 -7.42 -9.99
CA VAL A 115 6.81 -8.51 -9.14
C VAL A 115 5.93 -7.97 -8.00
N PHE A 116 6.36 -6.90 -7.32
CA PHE A 116 5.55 -6.31 -6.25
C PHE A 116 4.30 -5.58 -6.74
N ALA A 117 4.37 -4.89 -7.88
CA ALA A 117 3.22 -4.23 -8.49
C ALA A 117 2.20 -5.24 -9.02
N SER A 118 2.65 -6.31 -9.69
CA SER A 118 1.75 -7.38 -10.13
C SER A 118 1.17 -8.16 -8.97
N LEU A 119 1.93 -8.39 -7.89
CA LEU A 119 1.42 -8.99 -6.66
C LEU A 119 0.38 -8.06 -5.99
N ALA A 120 0.63 -6.76 -5.91
CA ALA A 120 -0.29 -5.77 -5.36
C ALA A 120 -1.59 -5.68 -6.18
N VAL A 121 -1.50 -5.68 -7.51
CA VAL A 121 -2.67 -5.69 -8.41
C VAL A 121 -3.45 -6.99 -8.32
N ALA A 122 -2.78 -8.15 -8.32
CA ALA A 122 -3.44 -9.45 -8.17
C ALA A 122 -4.13 -9.57 -6.81
N LEU A 123 -3.55 -9.01 -5.76
CA LEU A 123 -4.15 -8.95 -4.43
C LEU A 123 -5.33 -7.96 -4.38
N LEU A 124 -5.24 -6.79 -5.00
CA LEU A 124 -6.35 -5.84 -5.12
C LEU A 124 -7.53 -6.47 -5.86
N ILE A 125 -7.29 -7.14 -6.99
CA ILE A 125 -8.30 -7.91 -7.73
C ILE A 125 -8.86 -9.02 -6.85
N GLY A 126 -8.02 -9.79 -6.14
CA GLY A 126 -8.45 -10.84 -5.23
C GLY A 126 -9.33 -10.32 -4.08
N THR A 127 -9.05 -9.13 -3.56
CA THR A 127 -9.90 -8.47 -2.55
C THR A 127 -11.19 -7.95 -3.13
N ALA A 128 -11.17 -7.36 -4.34
CA ALA A 128 -12.35 -6.87 -5.03
C ALA A 128 -13.30 -8.03 -5.41
N MET A 129 -12.76 -9.14 -5.90
CA MET A 129 -13.53 -10.35 -6.25
C MET A 129 -14.12 -11.06 -5.02
N ARG A 130 -13.51 -10.92 -3.84
CA ARG A 130 -14.11 -11.39 -2.57
C ARG A 130 -15.12 -10.42 -1.97
N GLY A 131 -15.13 -9.16 -2.43
CA GLY A 131 -16.11 -8.14 -2.10
C GLY A 131 -17.44 -8.40 -2.80
N GLY A 132 -18.13 -9.46 -2.42
CA GLY A 132 -19.41 -9.81 -3.06
C GLY A 132 -20.07 -11.10 -2.60
N LYS A 133 -19.85 -11.56 -1.36
CA LYS A 133 -20.82 -12.47 -0.72
C LYS A 133 -21.72 -11.67 0.19
N HIS A 134 -22.64 -10.95 -0.45
CA HIS A 134 -23.91 -10.58 0.14
C HIS A 134 -24.75 -11.87 0.22
N ASN A 135 -24.40 -12.76 1.15
CA ASN A 135 -25.31 -13.83 1.55
C ASN A 135 -26.29 -13.24 2.57
N GLY A 136 -27.23 -12.40 2.10
CA GLY A 136 -28.59 -12.37 2.65
C GLY A 136 -29.38 -13.45 1.92
N CYS A 137 -30.17 -14.33 2.54
CA CYS A 137 -31.30 -14.03 3.42
C CYS A 137 -32.13 -12.86 2.90
#